data_AF-A0A816NT79-F1
#
_entry.id   AF-A0A816NT79-F1
#
_cell.length_a   1.000
_cell.length_b   1.000
_cell.length_c   1.000
_cell.angle_alpha   90.00
_cell.angle_beta   90.00
_cell.angle_gamma   90.00
#
_symmetry.space_group_name_H-M   'P 1'
#
loop_
_entity.id
_entity.type
_entity.pdbx_description
1 polymer ?
#
loop_
_entity_poly.entity_id
_entity_poly.type
_entity_poly.pdbx_seq_one_letter_code
_entity_poly.pdbx_strand_id
1 'polypeptide(L)'
;MNSRAHAIYSSTLGLSLQGHEFQPHYGVQLIFNDTAESVLLCAAICTQNPSCRIFDYDSSSHRCRLFEADLTNGAIIAVGSQMSIVGSVILSASLYASMYNQSCSACQENRYQTCSSTTNACQCPGNSYWNGSMCPLTLFQNVACHQIDACRSDLNLSCIINYYVLTTNSTETVYALWNTTACSDSSLASNGTGIGKYYSGEGPGNAFDRNTNTKYTNSGACNNTASGSPTCGQNTGVYLTLQRGASMLVAFRLATANSYPQRDPLMITIEGSNSNSTELTRGSSWTLLYNGSSGISTTQTRLTCGSTQWLPTNSTWYASYRFLVNLAMNNGVSMPTIQYSEVELFGY
;
A
#
# COMPACT_ATOMS: atom_id res chain seq x y z
N MET A 1 44.05 -9.89 -0.33
CA MET A 1 42.79 -9.81 -1.09
C MET A 1 41.91 -10.97 -0.63
N ASN A 2 40.97 -10.73 0.28
CA ASN A 2 40.05 -11.76 0.77
C ASN A 2 38.95 -11.97 -0.27
N SER A 3 39.03 -13.05 -1.04
CA SER A 3 37.97 -13.51 -1.93
C SER A 3 36.82 -14.09 -1.10
N ARG A 4 35.89 -13.23 -0.69
CA ARG A 4 34.53 -13.71 -0.44
C ARG A 4 33.88 -13.94 -1.79
N ALA A 5 33.62 -15.21 -2.13
CA ALA A 5 32.76 -15.55 -3.24
C ALA A 5 31.42 -14.84 -3.01
N HIS A 6 31.16 -13.80 -3.78
CA HIS A 6 29.88 -13.11 -3.76
C HIS A 6 28.87 -14.02 -4.47
N ALA A 7 27.70 -14.23 -3.85
CA ALA A 7 26.66 -15.09 -4.38
C ALA A 7 26.29 -14.63 -5.81
N ILE A 8 26.32 -15.55 -6.77
CA ILE A 8 25.78 -15.31 -8.12
C ILE A 8 24.27 -15.48 -8.01
N TYR A 9 23.53 -14.38 -8.04
CA TYR A 9 22.08 -14.41 -7.98
C TYR A 9 21.50 -14.98 -9.28
N SER A 10 20.66 -16.01 -9.19
CA SER A 10 19.92 -16.52 -10.35
C SER A 10 19.00 -15.41 -10.89
N SER A 11 19.29 -14.93 -12.09
CA SER A 11 18.53 -13.88 -12.77
C SER A 11 18.25 -14.31 -14.20
N THR A 12 17.03 -14.06 -14.67
CA THR A 12 16.73 -14.16 -16.11
C THR A 12 17.10 -12.83 -16.76
N LEU A 13 17.83 -12.91 -17.88
CA LEU A 13 18.26 -11.75 -18.65
C LEU A 13 17.57 -11.76 -20.01
N GLY A 14 17.01 -10.63 -20.41
CA GLY A 14 16.66 -10.34 -21.80
C GLY A 14 17.85 -9.69 -22.49
N LEU A 15 18.14 -10.06 -23.73
CA LEU A 15 19.20 -9.45 -24.53
C LEU A 15 18.59 -8.75 -25.76
N SER A 16 19.10 -7.58 -26.09
CA SER A 16 18.76 -6.88 -27.34
C SER A 16 19.41 -7.56 -28.55
N LEU A 17 19.04 -7.09 -29.74
CA LEU A 17 19.87 -7.30 -30.93
C LEU A 17 21.22 -6.60 -30.75
N GLN A 18 22.22 -7.10 -31.46
CA GLN A 18 23.49 -6.38 -31.63
C GLN A 18 23.25 -5.02 -32.29
N GLY A 19 24.18 -4.09 -32.12
CA GLY A 19 24.04 -2.73 -32.66
C GLY A 19 23.35 -1.74 -31.72
N HIS A 20 23.18 -2.08 -30.45
CA HIS A 20 22.38 -1.25 -29.53
C HIS A 20 23.12 -0.91 -28.24
N GLU A 21 22.82 0.27 -27.70
CA GLU A 21 23.27 0.73 -26.39
C GLU A 21 22.08 1.23 -25.57
N PHE A 22 22.26 1.26 -24.25
CA PHE A 22 21.28 1.86 -23.37
C PHE A 22 21.57 3.35 -23.19
N GLN A 23 20.57 4.17 -23.46
CA GLN A 23 20.60 5.60 -23.21
C GLN A 23 19.70 5.90 -21.99
N PRO A 24 20.28 6.16 -20.81
CA PRO A 24 19.49 6.61 -19.67
C PRO A 24 18.91 8.00 -19.95
N HIS A 25 17.72 8.26 -19.42
CA HIS A 25 17.13 9.61 -19.47
C HIS A 25 17.88 10.57 -18.53
N TYR A 26 18.44 10.04 -17.43
CA TYR A 26 19.15 10.82 -16.42
C TYR A 26 20.57 10.29 -16.19
N GLY A 27 21.55 11.20 -16.11
CA GLY A 27 22.97 10.83 -15.97
C GLY A 27 23.32 10.10 -14.66
N VAL A 28 22.51 10.25 -13.61
CA VAL A 28 22.73 9.65 -12.28
C VAL A 28 22.51 8.13 -12.22
N GLN A 29 22.11 7.53 -13.33
CA GLN A 29 21.75 6.11 -13.40
C GLN A 29 22.94 5.20 -13.71
N LEU A 30 24.10 5.74 -14.09
CA LEU A 30 25.29 4.94 -14.38
C LEU A 30 25.95 4.49 -13.07
N ILE A 31 25.97 3.18 -12.83
CA ILE A 31 26.56 2.56 -11.62
C ILE A 31 28.03 2.22 -11.84
N PHE A 32 28.35 1.72 -13.03
CA PHE A 32 29.66 1.18 -13.37
C PHE A 32 29.95 1.45 -14.84
N ASN A 33 31.21 1.78 -15.13
CA ASN A 33 31.71 2.00 -16.48
C ASN A 33 33.19 1.64 -16.52
N ASP A 34 33.47 0.41 -16.93
CA ASP A 34 34.83 -0.12 -17.05
C ASP A 34 34.86 -1.20 -18.14
N THR A 35 35.88 -2.03 -18.15
CA THR A 35 36.07 -3.12 -19.11
C THR A 35 35.64 -4.47 -18.53
N ALA A 36 35.10 -5.34 -19.39
CA ALA A 36 34.83 -6.74 -19.09
C ALA A 36 35.25 -7.62 -20.28
N GLU A 37 35.90 -8.75 -19.98
CA GLU A 37 36.43 -9.64 -21.02
C GLU A 37 35.34 -10.25 -21.92
N SER A 38 34.10 -10.34 -21.42
CA SER A 38 32.98 -10.85 -22.19
C SER A 38 31.65 -10.25 -21.72
N VAL A 39 30.62 -10.39 -22.58
CA VAL A 39 29.23 -10.08 -22.21
C VAL A 39 28.77 -10.86 -20.99
N LEU A 40 29.24 -12.11 -20.83
CA LEU A 40 28.88 -12.98 -19.71
C LEU A 40 29.46 -12.44 -18.39
N LEU A 41 30.68 -11.91 -18.43
CA LEU A 41 31.29 -11.27 -17.28
C LEU A 41 30.61 -9.94 -16.95
N CYS A 42 30.30 -9.12 -17.95
CA CYS A 42 29.54 -7.87 -17.75
C CYS A 42 28.16 -8.15 -17.13
N ALA A 43 27.46 -9.17 -17.63
CA ALA A 43 26.22 -9.67 -17.07
C ALA A 43 26.40 -10.15 -15.62
N ALA A 44 27.47 -10.91 -15.33
CA ALA A 44 27.75 -11.39 -13.98
C ALA A 44 27.95 -10.23 -12.98
N ILE A 45 28.70 -9.19 -13.36
CA ILE A 45 28.90 -7.99 -12.54
C ILE A 45 27.55 -7.30 -12.30
N CYS A 46 26.70 -7.17 -13.34
CA CYS A 46 25.35 -6.65 -13.18
C CYS A 46 24.51 -7.53 -12.23
N THR A 47 24.59 -8.85 -12.35
CA THR A 47 23.78 -9.72 -11.49
C THR A 47 24.16 -9.66 -10.03
N GLN A 48 25.45 -9.47 -9.72
CA GLN A 48 25.97 -9.34 -8.37
C GLN A 48 25.67 -7.96 -7.74
N ASN A 49 25.29 -6.97 -8.53
CA ASN A 49 24.92 -5.66 -8.04
C ASN A 49 23.37 -5.54 -7.91
N PRO A 50 22.81 -5.43 -6.69
CA PRO A 50 21.36 -5.38 -6.49
C PRO A 50 20.70 -4.14 -7.13
N SER A 51 21.43 -3.04 -7.35
CA SER A 51 20.93 -1.85 -8.04
C SER A 51 20.94 -1.97 -9.56
N CYS A 52 21.77 -2.86 -10.14
CA CYS A 52 21.85 -2.99 -11.59
C CYS A 52 20.57 -3.63 -12.16
N ARG A 53 19.97 -2.99 -13.17
CA ARG A 53 18.80 -3.52 -13.90
C ARG A 53 19.03 -3.61 -15.39
N ILE A 54 19.90 -2.76 -15.94
CA ILE A 54 20.34 -2.82 -17.33
C ILE A 54 21.86 -2.80 -17.37
N PHE A 55 22.44 -3.53 -18.32
CA PHE A 55 23.82 -3.34 -18.71
C PHE A 55 23.91 -3.18 -20.22
N ASP A 56 24.95 -2.53 -20.70
CA ASP A 56 25.38 -2.66 -22.09
C ASP A 56 26.84 -3.07 -22.17
N TYR A 57 27.15 -3.82 -23.22
CA TYR A 57 28.45 -4.38 -23.47
C TYR A 57 28.83 -4.19 -24.93
N ASP A 58 29.98 -3.58 -25.19
CA ASP A 58 30.58 -3.48 -26.51
C ASP A 58 31.77 -4.44 -26.60
N SER A 59 31.67 -5.46 -27.46
CA SER A 59 32.73 -6.47 -27.58
C SER A 59 33.95 -6.01 -28.37
N SER A 60 33.89 -4.87 -29.07
CA SER A 60 35.04 -4.32 -29.80
C SER A 60 36.00 -3.57 -28.88
N SER A 61 35.45 -2.88 -27.89
CA SER A 61 36.18 -2.08 -26.90
C SER A 61 36.27 -2.74 -25.53
N HIS A 62 35.60 -3.89 -25.34
CA HIS A 62 35.38 -4.55 -24.06
C HIS A 62 34.64 -3.67 -23.03
N ARG A 63 34.02 -2.56 -23.45
CA ARG A 63 33.33 -1.64 -22.53
C ARG A 63 32.10 -2.31 -21.94
N CYS A 64 31.97 -2.25 -20.63
CA CYS A 64 30.83 -2.71 -19.85
C CYS A 64 30.28 -1.56 -19.01
N ARG A 65 29.01 -1.21 -19.24
CA ARG A 65 28.29 -0.19 -18.46
C ARG A 65 27.12 -0.84 -17.74
N LEU A 66 26.94 -0.49 -16.47
CA LEU A 66 25.82 -0.95 -15.65
C LEU A 66 24.96 0.22 -15.23
N PHE A 67 23.64 0.03 -15.26
CA PHE A 67 22.67 1.09 -15.00
C PHE A 67 21.64 0.68 -13.94
N GLU A 68 21.36 1.62 -13.05
CA GLU A 68 20.21 1.64 -12.15
C GLU A 68 19.01 2.26 -12.91
N ALA A 69 18.62 1.57 -13.98
CA ALA A 69 17.65 2.06 -14.94
C ALA A 69 16.88 0.91 -15.57
N ASP A 70 15.70 1.21 -16.07
CA ASP A 70 14.90 0.31 -16.89
C ASP A 70 14.31 1.08 -18.09
N LEU A 71 13.44 0.42 -18.86
CA LEU A 71 12.81 1.03 -20.03
C LEU A 71 11.79 2.11 -19.69
N THR A 72 11.47 2.34 -18.40
CA THR A 72 10.60 3.46 -17.99
C THR A 72 11.37 4.78 -17.88
N ASN A 73 12.69 4.72 -17.72
CA ASN A 73 13.55 5.89 -17.49
C ASN A 73 14.79 5.90 -18.40
N GLY A 74 14.71 5.23 -19.55
CA GLY A 74 15.71 5.24 -20.59
C GLY A 74 15.22 4.50 -21.83
N ALA A 75 16.07 4.40 -22.84
CA ALA A 75 15.75 3.73 -24.09
C ALA A 75 16.92 2.89 -24.60
N ILE A 76 16.61 1.80 -25.28
CA ILE A 76 17.57 1.06 -26.07
C ILE A 76 17.62 1.72 -27.45
N ILE A 77 18.79 2.26 -27.82
CA ILE A 77 18.99 2.99 -29.06
C ILE A 77 19.96 2.26 -29.97
N ALA A 78 19.73 2.33 -31.28
CA ALA A 78 20.68 1.83 -32.26
C ALA A 78 21.92 2.74 -32.29
N VAL A 79 23.11 2.13 -32.33
CA VAL A 79 24.40 2.81 -32.40
C VAL A 79 25.21 2.30 -33.59
N GLY A 80 26.22 3.07 -34.00
CA GLY A 80 27.08 2.71 -35.13
C GLY A 80 27.96 1.47 -34.90
N SER A 81 28.15 1.04 -33.64
CA SER A 81 28.88 -0.19 -33.30
C SER A 81 27.99 -1.40 -33.47
N GLN A 82 28.23 -2.24 -34.49
CA GLN A 82 27.54 -3.52 -34.65
C GLN A 82 27.87 -4.54 -33.55
N MET A 83 28.76 -4.20 -32.61
CA MET A 83 29.28 -5.12 -31.59
C MET A 83 28.74 -4.82 -30.18
N SER A 84 27.85 -3.83 -30.04
CA SER A 84 27.18 -3.50 -28.78
C SER A 84 25.90 -4.30 -28.56
N ILE A 85 25.67 -4.76 -27.33
CA ILE A 85 24.45 -5.43 -26.90
C ILE A 85 23.98 -4.88 -25.55
N VAL A 86 22.67 -4.79 -25.37
CA VAL A 86 22.04 -4.41 -24.09
C VAL A 86 21.43 -5.64 -23.44
N GLY A 87 21.69 -5.83 -22.15
CA GLY A 87 21.01 -6.82 -21.33
C GLY A 87 20.14 -6.18 -20.26
N SER A 88 18.93 -6.71 -20.08
CA SER A 88 17.96 -6.27 -19.07
C SER A 88 17.65 -7.39 -18.08
N VAL A 89 17.72 -7.10 -16.79
CA VAL A 89 17.30 -8.01 -15.73
C VAL A 89 15.78 -8.10 -15.70
N ILE A 90 15.24 -9.30 -15.85
CA ILE A 90 13.81 -9.54 -15.79
C ILE A 90 13.41 -9.72 -14.33
N LEU A 91 12.56 -8.82 -13.84
CA LEU A 91 12.04 -8.85 -12.48
C LEU A 91 10.67 -9.53 -12.45
N SER A 92 10.45 -10.43 -11.49
CA SER A 92 9.16 -11.10 -11.29
C SER A 92 8.58 -10.73 -9.93
N ALA A 93 7.37 -10.18 -9.90
CA ALA A 93 6.66 -9.81 -8.68
C ALA A 93 6.49 -10.97 -7.69
N SER A 94 6.35 -12.21 -8.18
CA SER A 94 6.25 -13.41 -7.34
C SER A 94 7.49 -13.66 -6.47
N LEU A 95 8.65 -13.17 -6.91
CA LEU A 95 9.91 -13.28 -6.18
C LEU A 95 10.03 -12.20 -5.10
N TYR A 96 9.22 -11.13 -5.15
CA TYR A 96 9.26 -10.04 -4.18
C TYR A 96 8.26 -10.24 -3.04
N ALA A 97 6.99 -10.51 -3.38
CA ALA A 97 5.89 -10.48 -2.43
C ALA A 97 6.02 -11.49 -1.27
N SER A 98 6.67 -12.63 -1.49
CA SER A 98 6.88 -13.65 -0.46
C SER A 98 7.97 -13.29 0.55
N MET A 99 8.86 -12.36 0.22
CA MET A 99 10.05 -12.03 1.03
C MET A 99 10.00 -10.64 1.66
N TYR A 100 9.18 -9.72 1.13
CA TYR A 100 9.14 -8.35 1.64
C TYR A 100 8.74 -8.35 3.13
N ASN A 101 9.49 -7.59 3.93
CA ASN A 101 9.33 -7.49 5.38
C ASN A 101 9.55 -8.81 6.17
N GLN A 102 10.10 -9.85 5.54
CA GLN A 102 10.57 -11.05 6.24
C GLN A 102 11.89 -10.79 6.99
N SER A 103 12.34 -11.75 7.80
CA SER A 103 13.64 -11.69 8.46
C SER A 103 14.77 -11.57 7.45
N CYS A 104 15.86 -10.89 7.81
CA CYS A 104 16.99 -10.68 6.90
C CYS A 104 17.59 -11.96 6.30
N SER A 105 17.43 -13.11 6.96
CA SER A 105 17.82 -14.42 6.40
C SER A 105 17.08 -14.77 5.11
N ALA A 106 15.86 -14.28 4.91
CA ALA A 106 15.04 -14.58 3.74
C ALA A 106 15.55 -13.92 2.44
N CYS A 107 16.27 -12.80 2.53
CA CYS A 107 16.80 -12.07 1.38
C CYS A 107 18.33 -12.12 1.26
N GLN A 108 19.02 -12.92 2.08
CA GLN A 108 20.49 -13.05 1.99
C GLN A 108 20.97 -13.60 0.64
N GLU A 109 20.18 -14.46 0.01
CA GLU A 109 20.51 -15.12 -1.26
C GLU A 109 19.79 -14.51 -2.46
N ASN A 110 19.25 -13.29 -2.33
CA ASN A 110 18.49 -12.66 -3.40
C ASN A 110 18.96 -11.22 -3.69
N ARG A 111 18.95 -10.83 -4.97
CA ARG A 111 19.20 -9.46 -5.44
C ARG A 111 18.00 -8.53 -5.29
N TYR A 112 16.79 -9.08 -5.23
CA TYR A 112 15.54 -8.30 -5.30
C TYR A 112 15.30 -7.44 -4.07
N GLN A 113 15.85 -7.83 -2.91
CA GLN A 113 15.66 -7.16 -1.63
C GLN A 113 16.97 -7.15 -0.85
N THR A 114 17.13 -6.16 0.02
CA THR A 114 18.29 -6.03 0.91
C THR A 114 17.84 -6.07 2.36
N CYS A 115 18.70 -6.57 3.25
CA CYS A 115 18.45 -6.46 4.68
C CYS A 115 18.63 -4.99 5.11
N SER A 116 17.55 -4.36 5.57
CA SER A 116 17.61 -3.02 6.14
C SER A 116 18.16 -3.09 7.56
N SER A 117 19.22 -2.32 7.84
CA SER A 117 19.78 -2.18 9.19
C SER A 117 18.84 -1.47 10.15
N THR A 118 17.91 -0.67 9.64
CA THR A 118 16.95 0.09 10.45
C THR A 118 15.78 -0.77 10.91
N THR A 119 15.21 -1.57 10.01
CA THR A 119 14.02 -2.40 10.31
C THR A 119 14.37 -3.85 10.65
N ASN A 120 15.63 -4.26 10.45
CA ASN A 120 16.10 -5.65 10.57
C ASN A 120 15.23 -6.65 9.76
N ALA A 121 14.76 -6.19 8.60
CA ALA A 121 13.88 -6.93 7.71
C ALA A 121 14.27 -6.72 6.25
N CYS A 122 13.82 -7.62 5.38
CA CYS A 122 14.02 -7.51 3.93
C CYS A 122 13.21 -6.34 3.37
N GLN A 123 13.91 -5.42 2.73
CA GLN A 123 13.37 -4.17 2.19
C GLN A 123 13.83 -3.96 0.75
N CYS A 124 13.26 -2.97 0.09
CA CYS A 124 13.67 -2.62 -1.26
C CYS A 124 15.14 -2.13 -1.30
N PRO A 125 15.92 -2.51 -2.34
CA PRO A 125 17.27 -1.98 -2.55
C PRO A 125 17.29 -0.45 -2.70
N GLY A 126 18.49 0.12 -2.69
CA GLY A 126 18.68 1.56 -2.93
C GLY A 126 17.96 2.05 -4.18
N ASN A 127 17.43 3.29 -4.12
CA ASN A 127 16.69 3.94 -5.20
C ASN A 127 15.56 3.08 -5.80
N SER A 128 14.91 2.28 -4.96
CA SER A 128 13.69 1.55 -5.26
C SER A 128 12.72 1.66 -4.08
N TYR A 129 11.43 1.47 -4.31
CA TYR A 129 10.39 1.61 -3.28
C TYR A 129 9.40 0.46 -3.35
N TRP A 130 8.67 0.19 -2.26
CA TRP A 130 7.70 -0.90 -2.23
C TRP A 130 6.33 -0.44 -2.75
N ASN A 131 5.95 -0.92 -3.94
CA ASN A 131 4.66 -0.55 -4.54
C ASN A 131 3.48 -1.46 -4.12
N GLY A 132 3.67 -2.34 -3.12
CA GLY A 132 2.69 -3.35 -2.72
C GLY A 132 2.89 -4.73 -3.35
N SER A 133 3.72 -4.85 -4.39
CA SER A 133 3.96 -6.12 -5.09
C SER A 133 5.43 -6.40 -5.39
N MET A 134 6.20 -5.38 -5.76
CA MET A 134 7.62 -5.47 -6.08
C MET A 134 8.34 -4.17 -5.69
N CYS A 135 9.66 -4.15 -5.89
CA CYS A 135 10.46 -2.93 -5.74
C CYS A 135 10.79 -2.32 -7.12
N PRO A 136 9.91 -1.50 -7.73
CA PRO A 136 10.29 -0.67 -8.88
C PRO A 136 11.33 0.39 -8.51
N LEU A 137 12.05 0.91 -9.51
CA LEU A 137 12.93 2.07 -9.31
C LEU A 137 12.13 3.28 -8.82
N THR A 138 12.74 4.10 -7.99
CA THR A 138 12.16 5.40 -7.60
C THR A 138 12.08 6.34 -8.80
N LEU A 139 11.06 7.17 -8.77
CA LEU A 139 10.56 7.99 -9.85
C LEU A 139 11.32 9.32 -9.93
N PHE A 140 11.49 9.78 -11.16
CA PHE A 140 12.09 11.07 -11.47
C PHE A 140 11.03 12.18 -11.56
N GLN A 141 11.50 13.41 -11.80
CA GLN A 141 10.64 14.59 -11.87
C GLN A 141 9.58 14.43 -12.98
N ASN A 142 8.37 14.95 -12.72
CA ASN A 142 7.21 14.92 -13.62
C ASN A 142 6.63 13.52 -13.91
N VAL A 143 7.03 12.50 -13.15
CA VAL A 143 6.37 11.19 -13.16
C VAL A 143 5.28 11.16 -12.08
N ALA A 144 4.09 10.67 -12.42
CA ALA A 144 3.01 10.50 -11.46
C ALA A 144 3.41 9.51 -10.36
N CYS A 145 3.14 9.86 -9.11
CA CYS A 145 3.55 9.10 -7.95
C CYS A 145 2.39 9.04 -6.93
N HIS A 146 2.30 7.95 -6.17
CA HIS A 146 1.20 7.69 -5.23
C HIS A 146 1.67 7.33 -3.82
N GLN A 147 2.99 7.33 -3.59
CA GLN A 147 3.59 7.03 -2.28
C GLN A 147 4.73 8.02 -2.04
N ILE A 148 4.93 8.38 -0.77
CA ILE A 148 5.91 9.41 -0.36
C ILE A 148 7.36 9.00 -0.65
N ASP A 149 7.65 7.71 -0.62
CA ASP A 149 8.94 7.09 -0.88
C ASP A 149 9.13 6.72 -2.36
N ALA A 150 8.14 6.97 -3.21
CA ALA A 150 8.20 6.62 -4.62
C ALA A 150 9.23 7.44 -5.41
N CYS A 151 9.67 8.61 -4.92
CA CYS A 151 10.52 9.52 -5.68
C CYS A 151 12.00 9.43 -5.29
N ARG A 152 12.89 9.84 -6.22
CA ARG A 152 14.35 9.91 -6.03
C ARG A 152 14.74 10.94 -4.96
N SER A 153 14.84 10.48 -3.71
CA SER A 153 15.19 11.30 -2.55
C SER A 153 16.62 11.86 -2.62
N ASP A 154 17.53 11.14 -3.26
CA ASP A 154 18.90 11.57 -3.54
C ASP A 154 18.97 12.78 -4.49
N LEU A 155 17.92 13.00 -5.29
CA LEU A 155 17.74 14.18 -6.13
C LEU A 155 16.86 15.26 -5.46
N ASN A 156 16.57 15.11 -4.17
CA ASN A 156 15.64 15.96 -3.42
C ASN A 156 14.22 16.02 -4.05
N LEU A 157 13.80 14.92 -4.70
CA LEU A 157 12.45 14.78 -5.23
C LEU A 157 11.57 14.12 -4.17
N SER A 158 10.40 14.71 -3.94
CA SER A 158 9.36 14.15 -3.09
C SER A 158 8.06 14.02 -3.88
N CYS A 159 7.26 13.03 -3.53
CA CYS A 159 5.95 12.88 -4.14
C CYS A 159 5.00 13.93 -3.54
N ILE A 160 4.57 14.89 -4.36
CA ILE A 160 3.51 15.83 -3.97
C ILE A 160 2.17 15.13 -4.20
N ILE A 161 1.70 14.41 -3.18
CA ILE A 161 0.37 13.81 -3.22
C ILE A 161 -0.64 14.86 -2.74
N ASN A 162 -1.24 15.60 -3.66
CA ASN A 162 -2.34 16.53 -3.36
C ASN A 162 -3.65 15.75 -3.20
N TYR A 163 -3.82 15.04 -2.08
CA TYR A 163 -5.13 14.52 -1.68
C TYR A 163 -5.70 15.38 -0.57
N TYR A 164 -7.02 15.51 -0.57
CA TYR A 164 -7.77 16.20 0.47
C TYR A 164 -8.41 15.16 1.39
N VAL A 165 -8.61 15.53 2.65
CA VAL A 165 -9.58 14.80 3.49
C VAL A 165 -10.94 14.95 2.81
N LEU A 166 -11.63 13.85 2.51
CA LEU A 166 -12.88 13.87 1.76
C LEU A 166 -14.06 14.31 2.63
N THR A 167 -13.99 14.06 3.93
CA THR A 167 -14.97 14.49 4.94
C THR A 167 -14.47 15.76 5.62
N THR A 168 -14.63 16.91 4.95
CA THR A 168 -14.10 18.18 5.47
C THR A 168 -15.03 18.99 6.34
N ASN A 169 -16.33 18.84 6.13
CA ASN A 169 -17.33 19.70 6.73
C ASN A 169 -18.39 18.74 7.25
N SER A 170 -18.56 18.60 8.58
CA SER A 170 -19.42 17.66 9.32
C SER A 170 -20.91 17.59 8.94
N THR A 171 -21.26 18.07 7.77
CA THR A 171 -22.54 18.02 7.07
C THR A 171 -22.85 16.67 6.44
N GLU A 172 -21.89 15.76 6.25
CA GLU A 172 -22.21 14.43 5.77
C GLU A 172 -23.12 13.70 6.78
N THR A 173 -24.25 13.20 6.30
CA THR A 173 -25.06 12.30 7.10
C THR A 173 -24.44 10.90 7.04
N VAL A 174 -24.02 10.41 8.20
CA VAL A 174 -23.40 9.09 8.36
C VAL A 174 -24.43 8.11 8.92
N TYR A 175 -24.58 6.97 8.27
CA TYR A 175 -25.55 5.93 8.64
C TYR A 175 -24.84 4.72 9.24
N ALA A 176 -25.26 4.31 10.44
CA ALA A 176 -24.75 3.13 11.11
C ALA A 176 -25.27 1.85 10.45
N LEU A 177 -24.40 0.87 10.23
CA LEU A 177 -24.72 -0.43 9.64
C LEU A 177 -24.44 -1.58 10.59
N TRP A 178 -25.21 -2.66 10.46
CA TRP A 178 -24.96 -3.96 11.07
C TRP A 178 -25.48 -5.09 10.17
N ASN A 179 -25.15 -6.32 10.54
CA ASN A 179 -25.52 -7.55 9.82
C ASN A 179 -25.08 -7.51 8.34
N THR A 180 -23.82 -7.15 8.10
CA THR A 180 -23.29 -7.01 6.75
C THR A 180 -21.84 -7.41 6.66
N THR A 181 -21.46 -7.94 5.51
CA THR A 181 -20.08 -8.15 5.07
C THR A 181 -19.89 -7.48 3.71
N ALA A 182 -18.67 -7.50 3.17
CA ALA A 182 -18.40 -6.99 1.83
C ALA A 182 -19.36 -7.61 0.80
N CYS A 183 -19.83 -6.76 -0.13
CA CYS A 183 -20.77 -7.04 -1.21
C CYS A 183 -22.12 -7.63 -0.77
N SER A 184 -22.45 -7.58 0.53
CA SER A 184 -23.71 -8.10 1.09
C SER A 184 -24.66 -6.98 1.51
N ASP A 185 -25.94 -7.31 1.60
CA ASP A 185 -26.98 -6.43 2.11
C ASP A 185 -26.70 -6.05 3.58
N SER A 186 -27.14 -4.86 3.97
CA SER A 186 -26.93 -4.32 5.29
C SER A 186 -28.23 -3.85 5.94
N SER A 187 -28.26 -3.92 7.27
CA SER A 187 -29.34 -3.37 8.08
C SER A 187 -28.88 -2.08 8.75
N LEU A 188 -29.78 -1.11 8.90
CA LEU A 188 -29.49 0.11 9.64
C LEU A 188 -29.42 -0.18 11.14
N ALA A 189 -28.37 0.29 11.78
CA ALA A 189 -28.25 0.27 13.24
C ALA A 189 -28.89 1.53 13.82
N SER A 190 -29.29 1.47 15.09
CA SER A 190 -30.03 2.54 15.76
C SER A 190 -29.54 2.78 17.18
N ASN A 191 -29.89 3.94 17.74
CA ASN A 191 -29.56 4.25 19.14
C ASN A 191 -30.20 3.23 20.08
N GLY A 192 -29.44 2.70 21.03
CA GLY A 192 -29.94 1.89 22.12
C GLY A 192 -28.90 0.92 22.68
N THR A 193 -29.39 -0.13 23.32
CA THR A 193 -28.56 -1.25 23.78
C THR A 193 -29.10 -2.55 23.18
N GLY A 194 -28.21 -3.49 22.84
CA GLY A 194 -28.57 -4.78 22.25
C GLY A 194 -28.25 -4.86 20.77
N ILE A 195 -28.89 -5.79 20.05
CA ILE A 195 -28.56 -6.16 18.68
C ILE A 195 -28.78 -4.99 17.70
N GLY A 196 -27.79 -4.71 16.87
CA GLY A 196 -27.84 -3.68 15.85
C GLY A 196 -27.94 -2.27 16.44
N LYS A 197 -27.29 -2.04 17.59
CA LYS A 197 -27.35 -0.78 18.32
C LYS A 197 -25.99 -0.14 18.52
N TYR A 198 -26.02 1.18 18.61
CA TYR A 198 -24.92 2.01 19.10
C TYR A 198 -25.36 2.75 20.36
N TYR A 199 -24.43 3.04 21.26
CA TYR A 199 -24.76 3.72 22.52
C TYR A 199 -25.17 5.17 22.29
N SER A 200 -26.01 5.69 23.17
CA SER A 200 -26.44 7.08 23.12
C SER A 200 -25.25 8.03 23.29
N GLY A 201 -25.15 9.03 22.42
CA GLY A 201 -23.99 9.93 22.36
C GLY A 201 -22.76 9.34 21.66
N GLU A 202 -22.80 8.07 21.23
CA GLU A 202 -21.71 7.36 20.55
C GLU A 202 -22.13 6.89 19.15
N GLY A 203 -22.86 7.75 18.44
CA GLY A 203 -23.48 7.46 17.14
C GLY A 203 -22.51 7.56 15.95
N PRO A 204 -22.97 7.20 14.75
CA PRO A 204 -22.13 7.10 13.55
C PRO A 204 -21.49 8.42 13.11
N GLY A 205 -22.09 9.58 13.46
CA GLY A 205 -21.49 10.89 13.18
C GLY A 205 -20.12 11.08 13.84
N ASN A 206 -19.93 10.49 15.03
CA ASN A 206 -18.66 10.53 15.76
C ASN A 206 -17.54 9.73 15.09
N ALA A 207 -17.80 9.03 13.98
CA ALA A 207 -16.76 8.38 13.21
C ALA A 207 -16.15 9.32 12.15
N PHE A 208 -16.74 10.48 11.89
CA PHE A 208 -16.36 11.39 10.81
C PHE A 208 -16.47 12.87 11.23
N ASP A 209 -16.42 13.17 12.53
CA ASP A 209 -16.64 14.51 13.09
C ASP A 209 -15.34 15.31 13.30
N ARG A 210 -14.19 14.75 12.90
CA ARG A 210 -12.85 15.35 13.06
C ARG A 210 -12.47 15.57 14.52
N ASN A 211 -12.96 14.72 15.41
CA ASN A 211 -12.74 14.84 16.82
C ASN A 211 -12.44 13.47 17.45
N THR A 212 -11.16 13.19 17.64
CA THR A 212 -10.73 11.93 18.27
C THR A 212 -11.21 11.76 19.72
N ASN A 213 -11.80 12.79 20.35
CA ASN A 213 -12.37 12.71 21.69
C ASN A 213 -13.81 12.15 21.72
N THR A 214 -14.51 12.10 20.59
CA THR A 214 -15.78 11.38 20.48
C THR A 214 -15.51 9.94 20.03
N LYS A 215 -16.55 9.10 20.01
CA LYS A 215 -16.43 7.75 19.48
C LYS A 215 -17.73 7.24 18.94
N TYR A 216 -17.64 6.40 17.92
CA TYR A 216 -18.73 5.55 17.47
C TYR A 216 -18.58 4.16 18.09
N THR A 217 -19.71 3.57 18.49
CA THR A 217 -19.75 2.18 18.96
C THR A 217 -20.82 1.38 18.24
N ASN A 218 -20.64 0.06 18.12
CA ASN A 218 -21.67 -0.80 17.55
C ASN A 218 -21.59 -2.21 18.14
N SER A 219 -22.73 -2.75 18.57
CA SER A 219 -22.85 -4.08 19.17
C SER A 219 -22.91 -5.21 18.14
N GLY A 220 -23.27 -4.90 16.89
CA GLY A 220 -23.52 -5.91 15.86
C GLY A 220 -24.58 -6.91 16.29
N ALA A 221 -24.29 -8.20 16.16
CA ALA A 221 -25.21 -9.28 16.50
C ALA A 221 -25.34 -9.55 18.02
N CYS A 222 -24.68 -8.77 18.88
CA CYS A 222 -24.67 -9.03 20.31
C CYS A 222 -25.84 -8.38 21.04
N ASN A 223 -26.50 -9.18 21.88
CA ASN A 223 -27.42 -8.68 22.87
C ASN A 223 -26.66 -8.10 24.08
N ASN A 224 -27.28 -7.15 24.79
CA ASN A 224 -26.72 -6.30 25.84
C ASN A 224 -26.30 -7.04 27.14
N THR A 225 -25.49 -8.09 27.06
CA THR A 225 -24.85 -8.66 28.23
C THR A 225 -23.57 -7.89 28.51
N ALA A 226 -23.38 -7.47 29.77
CA ALA A 226 -22.14 -6.85 30.25
C ALA A 226 -20.88 -7.71 29.96
N SER A 227 -21.09 -9.00 29.66
CA SER A 227 -20.07 -9.99 29.35
C SER A 227 -19.59 -9.97 27.89
N GLY A 228 -20.36 -9.41 26.94
CA GLY A 228 -19.99 -9.35 25.53
C GLY A 228 -19.72 -10.71 24.86
N SER A 229 -19.12 -10.67 23.67
CA SER A 229 -18.65 -11.82 22.90
C SER A 229 -17.43 -11.40 22.07
N PRO A 230 -16.51 -12.32 21.72
CA PRO A 230 -15.41 -12.01 20.81
C PRO A 230 -15.86 -11.59 19.40
N THR A 231 -17.13 -11.78 19.06
CA THR A 231 -17.70 -11.40 17.76
C THR A 231 -18.55 -10.13 17.80
N CYS A 232 -18.71 -9.49 18.96
CA CYS A 232 -19.52 -8.27 19.02
C CYS A 232 -18.93 -7.14 18.19
N GLY A 233 -19.81 -6.42 17.50
CA GLY A 233 -19.46 -5.35 16.58
C GLY A 233 -18.71 -5.80 15.30
N GLN A 234 -18.40 -7.10 15.12
CA GLN A 234 -18.06 -7.61 13.79
C GLN A 234 -19.28 -7.49 12.87
N ASN A 235 -19.03 -7.36 11.57
CA ASN A 235 -20.06 -7.21 10.55
C ASN A 235 -20.93 -5.95 10.77
N THR A 236 -20.29 -4.90 11.27
CA THR A 236 -20.87 -3.58 11.47
C THR A 236 -20.05 -2.54 10.73
N GLY A 237 -20.54 -1.31 10.70
CA GLY A 237 -19.79 -0.23 10.10
C GLY A 237 -20.65 0.98 9.92
N VAL A 238 -20.32 1.75 8.88
CA VAL A 238 -21.12 2.88 8.45
C VAL A 238 -21.07 3.04 6.94
N TYR A 239 -22.01 3.81 6.40
CA TYR A 239 -21.85 4.41 5.08
C TYR A 239 -22.19 5.90 5.12
N LEU A 240 -21.67 6.62 4.13
CA LEU A 240 -22.00 8.02 3.89
C LEU A 240 -22.03 8.31 2.39
N THR A 241 -22.69 9.40 2.04
CA THR A 241 -22.62 9.99 0.69
C THR A 241 -21.91 11.33 0.80
N LEU A 242 -20.88 11.52 -0.01
CA LEU A 242 -20.05 12.71 0.01
C LEU A 242 -20.83 13.91 -0.53
N GLN A 243 -20.97 14.96 0.28
CA GLN A 243 -21.64 16.20 -0.13
C GLN A 243 -20.87 16.96 -1.20
N ARG A 244 -19.54 16.77 -1.26
CA ARG A 244 -18.68 17.35 -2.29
C ARG A 244 -18.83 16.72 -3.68
N GLY A 245 -19.69 15.71 -3.82
CA GLY A 245 -19.83 14.90 -5.02
C GLY A 245 -18.86 13.72 -5.05
N ALA A 246 -18.88 12.99 -6.16
CA ALA A 246 -18.00 11.85 -6.34
C ALA A 246 -16.54 12.25 -6.18
N SER A 247 -15.78 11.44 -5.45
CA SER A 247 -14.35 11.61 -5.20
C SER A 247 -13.66 10.27 -5.39
N MET A 248 -12.38 10.26 -5.76
CA MET A 248 -11.59 9.03 -5.86
C MET A 248 -10.82 8.79 -4.55
N LEU A 249 -11.24 7.80 -3.76
CA LEU A 249 -10.56 7.41 -2.53
C LEU A 249 -9.22 6.74 -2.84
N VAL A 250 -8.14 7.25 -2.24
CA VAL A 250 -6.78 6.71 -2.41
C VAL A 250 -6.16 6.21 -1.12
N ALA A 251 -6.64 6.68 0.03
CA ALA A 251 -6.17 6.23 1.33
C ALA A 251 -7.21 6.47 2.41
N PHE A 252 -7.01 5.84 3.57
CA PHE A 252 -7.73 6.16 4.80
C PHE A 252 -6.80 6.02 6.00
N ARG A 253 -7.21 6.58 7.14
CA ARG A 253 -6.67 6.19 8.45
C ARG A 253 -7.77 6.20 9.50
N LEU A 254 -7.56 5.41 10.55
CA LEU A 254 -8.52 5.27 11.65
C LEU A 254 -7.89 5.75 12.96
N ALA A 255 -8.68 6.33 13.85
CA ALA A 255 -8.26 6.72 15.19
C ALA A 255 -8.85 5.82 16.29
N THR A 256 -8.04 5.56 17.31
CA THR A 256 -8.44 4.75 18.47
C THR A 256 -9.36 5.56 19.40
N ALA A 257 -10.39 4.94 19.97
CA ALA A 257 -11.29 5.61 20.93
C ALA A 257 -10.68 5.74 22.34
N ASN A 258 -11.43 6.14 23.37
CA ASN A 258 -10.91 6.34 24.74
C ASN A 258 -11.07 5.13 25.69
N SER A 259 -11.39 3.93 25.19
CA SER A 259 -11.63 2.75 26.05
C SER A 259 -10.68 1.58 25.72
N TYR A 260 -11.12 0.33 25.90
CA TYR A 260 -10.29 -0.87 25.74
C TYR A 260 -9.78 -1.11 24.31
N PRO A 261 -8.45 -1.33 24.09
CA PRO A 261 -7.88 -1.69 22.78
C PRO A 261 -8.55 -2.87 22.07
N GLN A 262 -9.02 -3.84 22.85
CA GLN A 262 -9.71 -5.02 22.34
C GLN A 262 -10.96 -4.72 21.51
N ARG A 263 -11.57 -3.54 21.67
CA ARG A 263 -12.77 -3.13 20.92
C ARG A 263 -12.44 -2.45 19.59
N ASP A 264 -11.18 -2.14 19.35
CA ASP A 264 -10.80 -1.38 18.17
C ASP A 264 -10.76 -2.29 16.92
N PRO A 265 -11.10 -1.80 15.71
CA PRO A 265 -11.10 -2.61 14.49
C PRO A 265 -9.69 -3.06 14.09
N LEU A 266 -9.49 -4.36 13.90
CA LEU A 266 -8.24 -4.91 13.38
C LEU A 266 -8.24 -5.02 11.84
N MET A 267 -9.34 -5.55 11.29
CA MET A 267 -9.52 -5.74 9.86
C MET A 267 -10.81 -5.10 9.40
N ILE A 268 -10.76 -4.45 8.23
CA ILE A 268 -11.87 -3.68 7.67
C ILE A 268 -12.00 -3.91 6.17
N THR A 269 -13.17 -3.61 5.63
CA THR A 269 -13.37 -3.41 4.19
C THR A 269 -13.86 -2.01 3.88
N ILE A 270 -13.44 -1.48 2.72
CA ILE A 270 -13.98 -0.25 2.15
C ILE A 270 -14.55 -0.55 0.78
N GLU A 271 -15.73 -0.02 0.52
CA GLU A 271 -16.45 -0.19 -0.73
C GLU A 271 -16.95 1.17 -1.24
N GLY A 272 -17.03 1.30 -2.56
CA GLY A 272 -17.55 2.49 -3.24
C GLY A 272 -18.89 2.21 -3.93
N SER A 273 -19.75 3.22 -4.00
CA SER A 273 -21.01 3.18 -4.76
C SER A 273 -21.32 4.50 -5.46
N ASN A 274 -21.97 4.40 -6.61
CA ASN A 274 -22.63 5.51 -7.31
C ASN A 274 -24.16 5.30 -7.41
N SER A 275 -24.70 4.37 -6.62
CA SER A 275 -26.12 4.06 -6.61
C SER A 275 -26.94 5.12 -5.88
N ASN A 276 -28.25 5.17 -6.14
CA ASN A 276 -29.15 6.05 -5.41
C ASN A 276 -29.20 5.70 -3.92
N SER A 277 -29.51 6.70 -3.08
CA SER A 277 -29.54 6.55 -1.62
C SER A 277 -30.45 5.42 -1.11
N THR A 278 -31.54 5.13 -1.83
CA THR A 278 -32.47 4.04 -1.50
C THR A 278 -31.89 2.64 -1.68
N GLU A 279 -30.80 2.52 -2.43
CA GLU A 279 -30.14 1.25 -2.78
C GLU A 279 -28.89 0.99 -1.93
N LEU A 280 -28.45 1.95 -1.09
CA LEU A 280 -27.20 1.87 -0.34
C LEU A 280 -27.21 0.82 0.79
N THR A 281 -28.37 0.24 1.11
CA THR A 281 -28.45 -0.94 1.98
C THR A 281 -28.35 -2.27 1.23
N ARG A 282 -28.34 -2.26 -0.10
CA ARG A 282 -28.16 -3.48 -0.92
C ARG A 282 -26.70 -3.73 -1.21
N GLY A 283 -26.23 -4.95 -1.01
CA GLY A 283 -24.86 -5.37 -1.26
C GLY A 283 -24.44 -5.23 -2.71
N SER A 284 -25.37 -5.47 -3.64
CA SER A 284 -25.14 -5.32 -5.08
C SER A 284 -24.83 -3.89 -5.52
N SER A 285 -25.08 -2.90 -4.67
CA SER A 285 -24.78 -1.49 -4.93
C SER A 285 -23.32 -1.14 -4.68
N TRP A 286 -22.52 -2.04 -4.09
CA TRP A 286 -21.19 -1.74 -3.58
C TRP A 286 -20.09 -2.50 -4.33
N THR A 287 -19.02 -1.80 -4.65
CA THR A 287 -17.79 -2.37 -5.23
C THR A 287 -16.68 -2.38 -4.19
N LEU A 288 -16.08 -3.54 -3.95
CA LEU A 288 -14.97 -3.69 -3.01
C LEU A 288 -13.70 -2.96 -3.51
N LEU A 289 -13.17 -2.07 -2.66
CA LEU A 289 -11.96 -1.28 -2.94
C LEU A 289 -10.79 -1.69 -2.04
N TYR A 290 -11.08 -2.11 -0.82
CA TYR A 290 -10.08 -2.48 0.18
C TYR A 290 -10.58 -3.62 1.06
N ASN A 291 -9.69 -4.57 1.37
CA ASN A 291 -9.90 -5.61 2.39
C ASN A 291 -8.57 -5.87 3.08
N GLY A 292 -8.43 -5.44 4.32
CA GLY A 292 -7.12 -5.47 4.97
C GLY A 292 -7.11 -4.88 6.37
N SER A 293 -5.90 -4.55 6.82
CA SER A 293 -5.65 -3.94 8.12
C SER A 293 -6.33 -2.58 8.26
N SER A 294 -6.78 -2.24 9.46
CA SER A 294 -7.23 -0.87 9.78
C SER A 294 -6.07 0.11 10.00
N GLY A 295 -4.84 -0.39 10.17
CA GLY A 295 -3.65 0.42 10.47
C GLY A 295 -3.45 0.78 11.94
N ILE A 296 -4.33 0.35 12.86
CA ILE A 296 -4.27 0.75 14.28
C ILE A 296 -3.62 -0.28 15.20
N SER A 297 -3.24 -1.46 14.69
CA SER A 297 -2.74 -2.58 15.51
C SER A 297 -1.44 -2.28 16.26
N THR A 298 -0.66 -1.33 15.76
CA THR A 298 0.59 -0.87 16.37
C THR A 298 0.41 0.43 17.17
N THR A 299 -0.80 1.00 17.21
CA THR A 299 -1.08 2.26 17.89
C THR A 299 -1.25 2.04 19.39
N GLN A 300 -0.25 2.43 20.18
CA GLN A 300 -0.25 2.26 21.63
C GLN A 300 -1.03 3.36 22.37
N THR A 301 -1.13 4.56 21.79
CA THR A 301 -1.80 5.72 22.40
C THR A 301 -3.28 5.78 22.00
N ARG A 302 -4.15 6.05 22.98
CA ARG A 302 -5.60 6.26 22.77
C ARG A 302 -5.87 7.65 22.18
N LEU A 303 -6.98 7.83 21.47
CA LEU A 303 -7.38 9.10 20.84
C LEU A 303 -6.41 9.59 19.76
N THR A 304 -5.69 8.66 19.15
CA THR A 304 -4.65 8.94 18.16
C THR A 304 -4.93 8.16 16.88
N CYS A 305 -4.63 8.78 15.73
CA CYS A 305 -4.66 8.12 14.44
C CYS A 305 -3.59 7.02 14.35
N GLY A 306 -3.95 5.89 13.76
CA GLY A 306 -3.01 4.85 13.35
C GLY A 306 -2.35 5.15 12.01
N SER A 307 -1.69 4.12 11.47
CA SER A 307 -0.98 4.21 10.19
C SER A 307 -1.95 4.36 9.02
N THR A 308 -1.66 5.28 8.11
CA THR A 308 -2.40 5.44 6.85
C THR A 308 -2.33 4.16 6.01
N GLN A 309 -3.48 3.73 5.51
CA GLN A 309 -3.64 2.60 4.61
C GLN A 309 -3.97 3.10 3.20
N TRP A 310 -3.29 2.56 2.19
CA TRP A 310 -3.41 3.00 0.81
C TRP A 310 -4.27 2.04 -0.03
N LEU A 311 -5.01 2.60 -0.99
CA LEU A 311 -5.83 1.89 -1.97
C LEU A 311 -5.23 2.09 -3.39
N PRO A 312 -4.05 1.50 -3.70
CA PRO A 312 -3.31 1.81 -4.92
C PRO A 312 -4.02 1.38 -6.21
N THR A 313 -5.00 0.48 -6.11
CA THR A 313 -5.74 -0.06 -7.26
C THR A 313 -7.04 0.68 -7.56
N ASN A 314 -7.50 1.58 -6.69
CA ASN A 314 -8.73 2.31 -6.95
C ASN A 314 -8.49 3.44 -7.95
N SER A 315 -9.14 3.35 -9.11
CA SER A 315 -9.13 4.35 -10.17
C SER A 315 -10.51 4.93 -10.47
N THR A 316 -11.52 4.58 -9.67
CA THR A 316 -12.92 4.96 -9.90
C THR A 316 -13.39 5.99 -8.89
N TRP A 317 -14.16 6.97 -9.38
CA TRP A 317 -14.78 8.02 -8.58
C TRP A 317 -16.14 7.53 -8.06
N TYR A 318 -16.34 7.57 -6.74
CA TYR A 318 -17.58 7.14 -6.08
C TYR A 318 -18.20 8.28 -5.28
N ALA A 319 -19.53 8.37 -5.32
CA ALA A 319 -20.32 9.32 -4.54
C ALA A 319 -20.50 8.87 -3.08
N SER A 320 -20.56 7.56 -2.84
CA SER A 320 -20.80 6.99 -1.51
C SER A 320 -19.71 5.99 -1.15
N TYR A 321 -19.39 5.94 0.14
CA TYR A 321 -18.42 5.01 0.70
C TYR A 321 -19.03 4.25 1.87
N ARG A 322 -18.74 2.95 1.93
CA ARG A 322 -19.12 2.04 3.03
C ARG A 322 -17.85 1.50 3.66
N PHE A 323 -17.76 1.64 4.98
CA PHE A 323 -16.67 1.16 5.82
C PHE A 323 -17.21 0.09 6.74
N LEU A 324 -16.67 -1.13 6.69
CA LEU A 324 -17.13 -2.26 7.50
C LEU A 324 -15.99 -2.82 8.36
N VAL A 325 -16.33 -3.18 9.60
CA VAL A 325 -15.45 -3.87 10.55
C VAL A 325 -15.65 -5.38 10.41
N ASN A 326 -14.59 -6.07 10.00
CA ASN A 326 -14.60 -7.53 9.84
C ASN A 326 -14.09 -8.23 11.11
N LEU A 327 -13.11 -7.62 11.79
CA LEU A 327 -12.46 -8.20 12.96
C LEU A 327 -12.07 -7.12 13.95
N ALA A 328 -12.19 -7.40 15.24
CA ALA A 328 -11.73 -6.55 16.33
C ALA A 328 -10.40 -7.06 16.93
N MET A 329 -9.66 -6.18 17.61
CA MET A 329 -8.37 -6.51 18.29
C MET A 329 -8.52 -7.34 19.57
N ASN A 330 -9.65 -8.01 19.78
CA ASN A 330 -9.94 -8.64 21.06
C ASN A 330 -9.19 -9.95 21.31
N ASN A 331 -8.59 -10.57 20.29
CA ASN A 331 -7.86 -11.85 20.41
C ASN A 331 -8.65 -12.92 21.20
N GLY A 332 -9.97 -13.01 20.97
CA GLY A 332 -10.84 -13.97 21.67
C GLY A 332 -11.37 -13.49 23.02
N VAL A 333 -11.02 -12.28 23.46
CA VAL A 333 -11.59 -11.66 24.67
C VAL A 333 -12.99 -11.15 24.37
N SER A 334 -13.96 -11.47 25.22
CA SER A 334 -15.33 -10.97 25.07
C SER A 334 -15.40 -9.47 25.30
N MET A 335 -16.00 -8.76 24.34
CA MET A 335 -16.23 -7.31 24.40
C MET A 335 -17.68 -7.02 23.97
N PRO A 336 -18.34 -5.97 24.49
CA PRO A 336 -19.76 -5.75 24.20
C PRO A 336 -20.02 -5.11 22.83
N THR A 337 -19.04 -4.39 22.29
CA THR A 337 -19.18 -3.55 21.09
C THR A 337 -17.80 -3.26 20.49
N ILE A 338 -17.75 -2.92 19.21
CA ILE A 338 -16.57 -2.25 18.63
C ILE A 338 -16.55 -0.77 19.01
N GLN A 339 -15.40 -0.11 18.80
CA GLN A 339 -15.28 1.34 18.90
C GLN A 339 -14.19 1.91 18.00
N TYR A 340 -14.38 3.14 17.56
CA TYR A 340 -13.33 3.98 16.95
C TYR A 340 -13.76 5.44 17.04
N SER A 341 -12.79 6.36 17.03
CA SER A 341 -13.04 7.79 17.24
C SER A 341 -13.04 8.61 15.95
N GLU A 342 -12.38 8.13 14.90
CA GLU A 342 -12.34 8.86 13.64
C GLU A 342 -12.00 7.90 12.50
N VAL A 343 -12.58 8.15 11.34
CA VAL A 343 -12.20 7.62 10.04
C VAL A 343 -11.92 8.82 9.15
N GLU A 344 -10.67 8.99 8.75
CA GLU A 344 -10.33 9.98 7.74
C GLU A 344 -10.18 9.30 6.39
N LEU A 345 -10.93 9.79 5.41
CA LEU A 345 -10.85 9.36 4.02
C LEU A 345 -10.05 10.38 3.22
N PHE A 346 -9.14 9.92 2.37
CA PHE A 346 -8.28 10.76 1.56
C PHE A 346 -8.49 10.49 0.08
N GLY A 347 -8.63 11.54 -0.72
CA GLY A 347 -8.87 11.41 -2.15
C GLY A 347 -8.73 12.70 -2.93
N TYR A 348 -9.08 12.63 -4.21
CA TYR A 348 -9.12 13.76 -5.14
C TYR A 348 -10.54 14.33 -5.25
#